data_AF-A0A9E2RLX3-F1
#
_entry.id   AF-A0A9E2RLX3-F1
#
_cell.length_a   1.000
_cell.length_b   1.000
_cell.length_c   1.000
_cell.angle_alpha   90.00
_cell.angle_beta   90.00
_cell.angle_gamma   90.00
#
_symmetry.space_group_name_H-M   'P 1'
#
loop_
_entity.id
_entity.type
_entity.pdbx_description
1 polymer ?
#
loop_
_entity_poly.entity_id
_entity_poly.type
_entity_poly.pdbx_seq_one_letter_code
_entity_poly.pdbx_strand_id
1 'polypeptide(L)'
;MPLIKTAAITLKSRKWGDADRIVTFYTKEMGKVRGVARGARRMKSRLGASLEPLTICHLNLFEKSGDSLYRISQVDLVEPFMRFREDLTLMTAAARMVNVVGAVTPDGDPDPQLFGTLEQGLRALVTSQDPELTA
;
A
#
# COMPACT_ATOMS: atom_id res chain seq x y z
N MET A 1 14.92 16.57 7.97
CA MET A 1 13.79 15.74 7.47
C MET A 1 13.62 14.59 8.45
N PRO A 2 12.52 14.55 9.22
CA PRO A 2 12.28 13.42 10.11
C PRO A 2 12.08 12.16 9.27
N LEU A 3 12.71 11.07 9.69
CA LEU A 3 12.44 9.74 9.19
C LEU A 3 11.20 9.21 9.92
N ILE A 4 10.15 8.91 9.18
CA ILE A 4 8.93 8.30 9.72
C ILE A 4 8.93 6.83 9.33
N LYS A 5 8.70 5.97 10.32
CA LYS A 5 8.57 4.53 10.14
C LYS A 5 7.12 4.13 10.41
N THR A 6 6.53 3.39 9.49
CA THR A 6 5.09 3.09 9.57
C THR A 6 4.75 1.79 8.87
N ALA A 7 3.77 1.05 9.42
CA ALA A 7 3.14 -0.05 8.70
C ALA A 7 2.17 0.49 7.66
N ALA A 8 2.13 -0.13 6.49
CA ALA A 8 1.43 0.39 5.34
C ALA A 8 0.79 -0.70 4.49
N ILE A 9 -0.38 -0.37 3.93
CA ILE A 9 -1.05 -1.13 2.89
C ILE A 9 -1.00 -0.31 1.60
N THR A 10 -0.42 -0.86 0.55
CA THR A 10 -0.34 -0.18 -0.75
C THR A 10 -1.71 -0.16 -1.42
N LEU A 11 -2.32 1.02 -1.54
CA LEU A 11 -3.62 1.20 -2.17
C LEU A 11 -3.48 1.31 -3.69
N LYS A 12 -2.52 2.10 -4.15
CA LYS A 12 -2.34 2.40 -5.58
C LYS A 12 -0.88 2.66 -5.89
N SER A 13 -0.42 2.14 -7.03
CA SER A 13 0.93 2.34 -7.55
C SER A 13 0.84 2.77 -9.00
N ARG A 14 1.48 3.89 -9.37
CA ARG A 14 1.48 4.38 -10.76
C ARG A 14 2.86 4.84 -11.19
N LYS A 15 3.15 4.67 -12.49
CA LYS A 15 4.38 5.17 -13.11
C LYS A 15 4.44 6.69 -12.97
N TRP A 16 5.64 7.22 -12.72
CA TRP A 16 5.92 8.65 -12.71
C TRP A 16 7.23 8.88 -13.46
N GLY A 17 7.13 9.46 -14.66
CA GLY A 17 8.25 9.48 -15.60
C GLY A 17 8.78 8.07 -15.90
N ASP A 18 10.05 8.00 -16.31
CA ASP A 18 10.64 6.75 -16.81
C ASP A 18 11.10 5.81 -15.70
N ALA A 19 11.68 6.36 -14.64
CA ALA A 19 12.34 5.58 -13.60
C ALA A 19 11.56 5.46 -12.29
N ASP A 20 10.53 6.30 -12.07
CA ASP A 20 9.95 6.48 -10.74
C ASP A 20 8.50 5.98 -10.67
N ARG A 21 7.99 5.89 -9.45
CA ARG A 21 6.57 5.64 -9.16
C ARG A 21 6.04 6.63 -8.13
N ILE A 22 4.77 7.00 -8.26
CA ILE A 22 3.97 7.59 -7.18
C ILE A 22 3.11 6.48 -6.60
N VAL A 23 3.17 6.32 -5.28
CA VAL A 23 2.45 5.27 -4.55
C VAL A 23 1.59 5.91 -3.48
N THR A 24 0.36 5.42 -3.35
CA THR A 24 -0.58 5.82 -2.30
C THR A 24 -0.70 4.67 -1.32
N PHE A 25 -0.52 4.97 -0.05
CA PHE A 25 -0.60 4.02 1.05
C PHE A 25 -1.68 4.45 2.03
N TYR A 26 -2.34 3.47 2.65
CA TYR A 26 -2.97 3.68 3.95
C TYR A 26 -1.98 3.21 5.00
N THR A 27 -1.62 4.09 5.92
CA THR A 27 -0.57 3.87 6.91
C THR A 27 -1.15 3.93 8.30
N LYS A 28 -0.60 3.15 9.22
CA LYS A 28 -1.10 3.06 10.59
C LYS A 28 -0.88 4.36 11.37
N GLU A 29 0.26 5.01 11.15
CA GLU A 29 0.68 6.18 11.92
C GLU A 29 0.30 7.52 11.27
N MET A 30 0.03 7.55 9.95
CA MET A 30 -0.20 8.80 9.22
C MET A 30 -1.49 8.81 8.39
N GLY A 31 -2.28 7.74 8.42
CA GLY A 31 -3.46 7.60 7.58
C GLY A 31 -3.10 7.49 6.11
N LYS A 32 -3.93 8.05 5.24
CA LYS A 32 -3.69 8.00 3.80
C LYS A 32 -2.61 9.00 3.38
N VAL A 33 -1.53 8.50 2.78
CA VAL A 33 -0.39 9.31 2.33
C VAL A 33 0.08 8.91 0.94
N ARG A 34 0.76 9.83 0.26
CA ARG A 34 1.35 9.61 -1.06
C ARG A 34 2.86 9.78 -1.01
N GLY A 35 3.58 8.89 -1.68
CA GLY A 35 5.04 8.93 -1.74
C GLY A 35 5.60 8.74 -3.14
N VAL A 36 6.77 9.33 -3.39
CA VAL A 36 7.58 9.11 -4.58
C VAL A 36 8.66 8.08 -4.27
N ALA A 37 8.68 7.00 -5.04
CA ALA A 37 9.76 6.02 -5.05
C ALA A 37 10.65 6.28 -6.26
N ARG A 38 11.76 7.00 -6.03
CA ARG A 38 12.71 7.34 -7.09
C ARG A 38 13.49 6.11 -7.53
N GLY A 39 13.63 5.91 -8.84
CA GLY A 39 14.31 4.77 -9.43
C GLY A 39 13.59 3.44 -9.26
N ALA A 40 12.34 3.42 -8.77
CA ALA A 40 11.58 2.21 -8.49
C ALA A 40 11.46 1.27 -9.71
N ARG A 41 11.49 1.80 -10.93
CA ARG A 41 11.35 1.06 -12.19
C ARG A 41 12.68 0.64 -12.83
N ARG A 42 13.83 0.98 -12.25
CA ARG A 42 15.14 0.53 -12.77
C ARG A 42 15.29 -0.98 -12.55
N MET A 43 15.93 -1.68 -13.48
CA MET A 43 16.09 -3.15 -13.41
C MET A 43 16.66 -3.67 -12.07
N LYS A 44 17.60 -2.93 -11.46
CA LYS A 44 18.24 -3.31 -10.19
C LYS A 44 17.55 -2.71 -8.94
N SER A 45 16.35 -2.17 -9.09
CA SER A 45 15.61 -1.53 -8.00
C SER A 45 15.08 -2.56 -7.00
N ARG A 46 15.38 -2.34 -5.72
CA ARG A 46 14.80 -3.12 -4.62
C ARG A 46 13.38 -2.67 -4.24
N LEU A 47 12.92 -1.53 -4.77
CA LEU A 47 11.62 -0.94 -4.43
C LEU A 47 10.49 -1.38 -5.37
N GLY A 48 10.80 -1.91 -6.56
CA GLY A 48 9.80 -2.10 -7.62
C GLY A 48 8.64 -3.01 -7.21
N ALA A 49 8.97 -4.27 -6.87
CA ALA A 49 7.98 -5.29 -6.54
C ALA A 49 7.28 -5.06 -5.20
N SER A 50 7.95 -4.42 -4.23
CA SER A 50 7.39 -4.16 -2.90
C SER A 50 6.36 -3.02 -2.87
N LEU A 51 6.20 -2.31 -3.98
CA LEU A 51 5.28 -1.18 -4.15
C LEU A 51 4.06 -1.52 -5.02
N GLU A 52 3.78 -2.79 -5.25
CA GLU A 52 2.57 -3.21 -5.95
C GLU A 52 1.33 -3.02 -5.06
N PRO A 53 0.15 -2.71 -5.62
CA PRO A 53 -1.10 -2.69 -4.86
C PRO A 53 -1.36 -4.02 -4.13
N LEU A 54 -2.23 -3.96 -3.12
CA LEU A 54 -2.63 -5.14 -2.33
C LEU A 54 -1.43 -5.82 -1.67
N THR A 55 -0.57 -5.02 -1.05
CA THR A 55 0.65 -5.47 -0.38
C THR A 55 0.77 -4.80 0.98
N ILE A 56 1.15 -5.56 2.00
CA ILE A 56 1.52 -5.03 3.32
C ILE A 56 3.04 -4.86 3.36
N CYS A 57 3.49 -3.72 3.85
CA CYS A 57 4.91 -3.40 4.00
C CYS A 57 5.16 -2.50 5.21
N HIS A 58 6.42 -2.41 5.61
CA HIS A 58 6.91 -1.34 6.48
C HIS A 58 7.65 -0.30 5.64
N LEU A 59 7.33 0.96 5.86
CA LEU A 59 7.88 2.09 5.12
C LEU A 59 8.83 2.90 5.98
N ASN A 60 9.89 3.37 5.33
CA ASN A 60 10.70 4.50 5.78
C ASN A 60 10.41 5.68 4.86
N LEU A 61 9.80 6.73 5.40
CA LEU A 61 9.38 7.93 4.68
C LEU A 61 10.16 9.14 5.18
N PHE A 62 10.53 10.02 4.25
CA PHE A 62 11.05 11.34 4.58
C PHE A 62 10.07 12.41 4.13
N GLU A 63 9.65 13.23 5.08
CA GLU A 63 8.85 14.43 4.81
C GLU A 63 9.75 15.56 4.31
N LYS A 64 9.29 16.25 3.26
CA LYS A 64 9.87 17.51 2.80
C LYS A 64 8.85 18.61 3.03
N SER A 65 9.20 19.60 3.85
CA SER A 65 8.33 20.73 4.16
C SER A 65 7.80 21.39 2.88
N GLY A 66 6.48 21.56 2.80
CA GLY A 66 5.78 22.15 1.66
C GLY A 66 5.56 21.22 0.46
N ASP A 67 5.96 19.94 0.54
CA ASP A 67 5.67 18.94 -0.49
C ASP A 67 4.47 18.08 -0.08
N SER A 68 3.61 17.75 -1.05
CA SER A 68 2.48 16.84 -0.83
C SER A 68 2.88 15.36 -0.93
N LEU A 69 4.11 15.09 -1.37
CA LEU A 69 4.63 13.74 -1.56
C LEU A 69 5.81 13.45 -0.62
N TYR A 70 5.70 12.36 0.13
CA TYR A 70 6.81 11.81 0.89
C TYR A 70 7.86 11.21 -0.03
N ARG A 71 9.13 11.25 0.36
CA ARG A 71 10.15 10.43 -0.30
C ARG A 71 10.17 9.04 0.34
N ILE A 72 9.96 8.01 -0.47
CA ILE A 72 10.07 6.62 -0.04
C ILE A 72 11.55 6.24 -0.12
N SER A 73 12.19 5.99 1.04
CA SER A 73 13.61 5.61 1.09
C SER A 73 13.83 4.11 1.21
N GLN A 74 12.95 3.40 1.90
CA GLN A 74 13.02 1.94 2.07
C GLN A 74 11.60 1.38 2.22
N VAL A 75 11.42 0.16 1.73
CA VAL A 75 10.19 -0.61 1.81
C VAL A 75 10.61 -2.03 2.19
N ASP A 76 10.21 -2.45 3.38
CA ASP A 76 10.37 -3.84 3.81
C ASP A 76 9.05 -4.57 3.54
N LEU A 77 9.08 -5.46 2.54
CA LEU A 77 7.91 -6.24 2.14
C LEU A 77 7.53 -7.21 3.25
N VAL A 78 6.28 -7.16 3.72
CA VAL A 78 5.77 -8.04 4.77
C VAL A 78 4.90 -9.14 4.16
N GLU A 79 3.92 -8.76 3.35
CA GLU A 79 2.99 -9.71 2.75
C GLU A 79 2.58 -9.23 1.34
N PRO A 80 3.06 -9.89 0.27
CA PRO A 80 2.70 -9.56 -1.10
C PRO A 80 1.34 -10.11 -1.53
N PHE A 81 0.72 -11.01 -0.76
CA PHE A 81 -0.54 -11.68 -1.05
C PHE A 81 -0.56 -12.31 -2.46
N MET A 82 0.38 -13.23 -2.73
CA MET A 82 0.54 -13.84 -4.06
C MET A 82 -0.75 -14.47 -4.60
N ARG A 83 -1.57 -15.08 -3.74
CA ARG A 83 -2.86 -15.69 -4.12
C ARG A 83 -3.84 -14.70 -4.76
N PHE A 84 -3.80 -13.41 -4.41
CA PHE A 84 -4.63 -12.40 -5.08
C PHE A 84 -4.27 -12.24 -6.56
N ARG A 85 -3.07 -12.63 -6.99
CA ARG A 85 -2.67 -12.57 -8.41
C ARG A 85 -3.03 -13.85 -9.18
N GLU A 86 -3.38 -14.91 -8.47
CA GLU A 86 -3.69 -16.23 -9.04
C GLU A 86 -5.20 -16.45 -9.19
N ASP A 87 -6.02 -15.66 -8.50
CA ASP A 87 -7.48 -15.76 -8.49
C ASP A 87 -8.11 -14.37 -8.65
N LEU A 88 -8.83 -14.16 -9.76
CA LEU A 88 -9.48 -12.91 -10.10
C LEU A 88 -10.57 -12.50 -9.10
N THR A 89 -11.26 -13.48 -8.51
CA THR A 89 -12.34 -13.31 -7.55
C THR A 89 -11.76 -12.76 -6.25
N LEU A 90 -10.69 -13.39 -5.73
CA LEU A 90 -9.94 -12.88 -4.58
C LEU A 90 -9.33 -11.51 -4.86
N MET A 91 -8.75 -11.30 -6.06
CA MET A 91 -8.18 -9.99 -6.44
C MET A 91 -9.24 -8.89 -6.38
N THR A 92 -10.44 -9.18 -6.90
CA THR A 92 -11.54 -8.23 -6.98
C THR A 92 -12.06 -7.88 -5.60
N ALA A 93 -12.25 -8.87 -4.72
CA ALA A 93 -12.65 -8.64 -3.34
C ALA A 93 -11.61 -7.81 -2.57
N ALA A 94 -10.32 -8.15 -2.67
CA ALA A 94 -9.24 -7.38 -2.03
C ALA A 94 -9.18 -5.93 -2.55
N ALA A 95 -9.34 -5.76 -3.87
CA ALA A 95 -9.38 -4.44 -4.49
C ALA A 95 -10.59 -3.62 -4.02
N ARG A 96 -11.77 -4.22 -3.86
CA ARG A 96 -12.95 -3.54 -3.31
C ARG A 96 -12.67 -3.03 -1.89
N MET A 97 -12.13 -3.86 -1.00
CA MET A 97 -11.78 -3.47 0.38
C MET A 97 -10.82 -2.27 0.40
N VAL A 98 -9.75 -2.36 -0.38
CA VAL A 98 -8.73 -1.31 -0.49
C VAL A 98 -9.28 -0.02 -1.12
N ASN A 99 -10.12 -0.13 -2.15
CA ASN A 99 -10.74 1.02 -2.81
C ASN A 99 -11.72 1.75 -1.89
N VAL A 100 -12.52 1.02 -1.10
CA VAL A 100 -13.43 1.62 -0.11
C VAL A 100 -12.62 2.44 0.89
N VAL A 101 -11.60 1.85 1.52
CA VAL A 101 -10.72 2.58 2.45
C VAL A 101 -10.09 3.80 1.77
N GLY A 102 -9.57 3.63 0.55
CA GLY A 102 -8.99 4.73 -0.22
C GLY A 102 -9.96 5.86 -0.57
N ALA A 103 -11.27 5.56 -0.69
CA ALA A 103 -12.31 6.54 -1.02
C ALA A 103 -12.86 7.27 0.21
N VAL A 104 -13.00 6.58 1.35
CA VAL A 104 -13.69 7.12 2.53
C VAL A 104 -12.76 7.78 3.55
N THR A 105 -11.46 7.49 3.50
CA THR A 105 -10.48 8.08 4.44
C THR A 105 -9.93 9.42 3.91
N PRO A 106 -9.83 10.47 4.72
CA PRO A 106 -9.10 11.69 4.35
C PRO A 106 -7.58 11.46 4.25
N ASP A 107 -6.88 12.35 3.55
CA ASP A 107 -5.41 12.37 3.53
C ASP A 107 -4.89 12.85 4.91
N GLY A 108 -3.88 12.17 5.45
CA GLY A 108 -3.24 12.57 6.71
C GLY A 108 -4.05 12.32 7.99
N ASP A 109 -5.14 11.55 7.92
CA ASP A 109 -6.03 11.25 9.05
C ASP A 109 -5.88 9.79 9.48
N PRO A 110 -5.02 9.48 10.48
CA PRO A 110 -4.75 8.12 10.91
C PRO A 110 -5.89 7.52 11.75
N ASP A 111 -6.40 6.37 11.30
CA ASP A 111 -7.24 5.49 12.13
C ASP A 111 -6.56 4.11 12.24
N PRO A 112 -5.85 3.85 13.36
CA PRO A 112 -5.17 2.59 13.61
C PRO A 112 -6.11 1.38 13.72
N GLN A 113 -7.37 1.59 14.12
CA GLN A 113 -8.36 0.51 14.21
C GLN A 113 -8.79 0.10 12.81
N LEU A 114 -9.14 1.07 11.96
CA LEU A 114 -9.44 0.81 10.55
C LEU A 114 -8.26 0.15 9.82
N PHE A 115 -7.02 0.57 10.11
CA PHE A 115 -5.82 -0.08 9.57
C PHE A 115 -5.77 -1.56 9.95
N GLY A 116 -5.95 -1.86 11.23
CA GLY A 116 -5.98 -3.25 11.73
C GLY A 116 -7.11 -4.07 11.11
N THR A 117 -8.30 -3.49 10.95
CA THR A 117 -9.44 -4.15 10.30
C THR A 117 -9.16 -4.45 8.83
N LEU A 118 -8.61 -3.50 8.07
CA LEU A 118 -8.25 -3.75 6.67
C LEU A 118 -7.15 -4.81 6.56
N GLU A 119 -6.13 -4.76 7.40
CA GLU A 119 -5.05 -5.75 7.42
C GLU A 119 -5.58 -7.16 7.70
N GLN A 120 -6.37 -7.32 8.76
CA GLN A 120 -6.96 -8.60 9.15
C GLN A 120 -7.91 -9.11 8.07
N GLY A 121 -8.73 -8.25 7.50
CA GLY A 121 -9.65 -8.59 6.43
C GLY A 121 -8.94 -9.11 5.18
N LEU A 122 -7.85 -8.45 4.74
CA LEU A 122 -7.03 -8.93 3.62
C LEU A 122 -6.40 -10.30 3.93
N ARG A 123 -5.88 -10.50 5.15
CA ARG A 123 -5.32 -11.81 5.56
C ARG A 123 -6.38 -12.91 5.59
N ALA A 124 -7.57 -12.62 6.13
CA ALA A 124 -8.67 -13.56 6.19
C ALA A 124 -9.16 -13.95 4.79
N LEU A 125 -9.23 -12.99 3.87
CA LEU A 125 -9.64 -13.21 2.48
C LEU A 125 -8.72 -14.22 1.78
N VAL A 126 -7.41 -14.15 2.02
CA VAL A 126 -6.45 -15.12 1.47
C VAL A 126 -6.79 -16.53 1.94
N THR A 127 -7.12 -16.72 3.20
CA THR A 127 -7.41 -18.06 3.76
C THR A 127 -8.81 -18.56 3.50
N SER A 128 -9.71 -17.70 3.01
CA SER A 128 -11.12 -18.04 2.78
C SER A 128 -11.27 -19.07 1.67
N GLN A 129 -12.21 -20.00 1.87
CA GLN A 129 -12.74 -20.92 0.85
C GLN A 129 -14.18 -20.54 0.45
N ASP A 130 -14.71 -19.46 1.03
CA ASP A 130 -16.10 -19.04 0.85
C ASP A 130 -16.26 -18.22 -0.44
N PRO A 131 -17.04 -18.70 -1.42
CA PRO A 131 -17.29 -17.98 -2.67
C PRO A 131 -17.97 -16.62 -2.48
N GLU A 132 -18.80 -16.46 -1.45
CA GLU A 132 -19.61 -15.24 -1.25
C GLU A 132 -18.76 -14.04 -0.78
N LEU A 133 -17.64 -14.29 -0.11
CA LEU A 133 -16.66 -13.25 0.25
C LEU A 133 -15.80 -12.80 -0.93
N THR A 134 -15.89 -13.50 -2.06
CA THR A 134 -15.07 -13.27 -3.26
C THR A 134 -15.86 -12.69 -4.44
N ALA A 135 -17.18 -12.87 -4.49
CA ALA A 135 -18.07 -12.46 -5.60
C ALA A 135 -18.41 -10.95 -5.60
#